data_AF-A0A9P5BIW3-F1
#
_entry.id   AF-A0A9P5BIW3-F1
#
_cell.length_a   1.000
_cell.length_b   1.000
_cell.length_c   1.000
_cell.angle_alpha   90.00
_cell.angle_beta   90.00
_cell.angle_gamma   90.00
#
_symmetry.space_group_name_H-M   'P 1'
#
loop_
_entity.id
_entity.type
_entity.pdbx_description
1 polymer ?
#
loop_
_entity_poly.entity_id
_entity_poly.type
_entity_poly.pdbx_seq_one_letter_code
_entity_poly.pdbx_strand_id
1 'polypeptide(L)'
;MLISRGVLRPEDKVSQHWPEFAANGKSEVTVGQVLAHTAGLSAWQDDMALEDICDTREATDKLARQKTMWTLGTKMGYHGLTQGFLVGELVRRKTGMSIDEFIREEICRPLGVGTDFQLGCREEDSHRVAPVVPPPGPSIQEVLSQQVGYERDSILA
;
A
#
# COMPACT_ATOMS: atom_id res chain seq x y z
N MET A 1 -4.72 -6.24 13.70
CA MET A 1 -5.98 -6.88 14.18
C MET A 1 -6.18 -8.29 13.62
N LEU A 2 -6.23 -8.50 12.30
CA LEU A 2 -6.45 -9.83 11.72
C LEU A 2 -5.44 -10.90 12.17
N ILE A 3 -4.17 -10.52 12.33
CA ILE A 3 -3.13 -11.40 12.89
C ILE A 3 -3.44 -11.79 14.34
N SER A 4 -3.79 -10.81 15.18
CA SER A 4 -4.16 -11.06 16.58
C SER A 4 -5.38 -11.97 16.72
N ARG A 5 -6.26 -12.00 15.72
CA ARG A 5 -7.45 -12.88 15.67
C ARG A 5 -7.13 -14.26 15.07
N GLY A 6 -5.90 -14.51 14.64
CA GLY A 6 -5.49 -15.76 13.98
C GLY A 6 -6.02 -15.94 12.55
N VAL A 7 -6.60 -14.90 11.94
CA VAL A 7 -7.17 -14.93 10.57
C VAL A 7 -6.07 -14.89 9.50
N LEU A 8 -4.95 -14.24 9.85
CA LEU A 8 -3.71 -14.17 9.06
C LEU A 8 -2.54 -14.49 9.97
N ARG A 9 -1.46 -15.05 9.43
CA ARG A 9 -0.18 -15.18 10.12
C ARG A 9 0.92 -14.54 9.28
N PRO A 10 1.94 -13.92 9.89
CA PRO A 10 3.08 -13.37 9.16
C PRO A 10 3.77 -14.39 8.23
N GLU A 11 3.75 -15.67 8.58
CA GLU A 11 4.37 -16.77 7.84
C GLU A 11 3.50 -17.28 6.67
N ASP A 12 2.21 -16.93 6.63
CA ASP A 12 1.32 -17.34 5.55
C ASP A 12 1.83 -16.76 4.23
N LYS A 13 1.75 -17.57 3.17
CA LYS A 13 2.02 -17.07 1.82
C LYS A 13 0.86 -16.19 1.40
N VAL A 14 1.14 -15.03 0.82
CA VAL A 14 0.08 -14.13 0.31
C VAL A 14 -0.84 -14.87 -0.67
N SER A 15 -0.25 -15.75 -1.49
CA SER A 15 -0.95 -16.62 -2.45
C SER A 15 -1.98 -17.56 -1.83
N GLN A 16 -1.88 -17.92 -0.54
CA GLN A 16 -2.88 -18.72 0.16
C GLN A 16 -4.19 -17.95 0.40
N HIS A 17 -4.16 -16.64 0.26
CA HIS A 17 -5.30 -15.75 0.52
C HIS A 17 -5.70 -14.97 -0.73
N TRP A 18 -4.75 -14.80 -1.63
CA TRP A 18 -4.88 -14.08 -2.89
C TRP A 18 -4.16 -14.89 -3.99
N PRO A 19 -4.80 -15.94 -4.55
CA PRO A 19 -4.16 -16.86 -5.49
C PRO A 19 -3.49 -16.18 -6.69
N GLU A 20 -4.10 -15.14 -7.22
CA GLU A 20 -3.62 -14.35 -8.36
C GLU A 20 -2.26 -13.68 -8.07
N PHE A 21 -1.96 -13.41 -6.79
CA PHE A 21 -0.68 -12.86 -6.36
C PHE A 21 0.50 -13.80 -6.63
N ALA A 22 0.27 -15.11 -6.81
CA ALA A 22 1.34 -16.07 -7.08
C ALA A 22 2.05 -15.86 -8.42
N ALA A 23 1.50 -15.03 -9.31
CA ALA A 23 2.05 -14.75 -10.63
C ALA A 23 3.51 -14.24 -10.56
N ASN A 24 4.27 -14.49 -11.62
CA ASN A 24 5.62 -13.94 -11.82
C ASN A 24 6.60 -14.17 -10.65
N GLY A 25 6.56 -15.38 -10.08
CA GLY A 25 7.52 -15.84 -9.06
C GLY A 25 7.23 -15.36 -7.65
N LYS A 26 6.02 -14.86 -7.39
CA LYS A 26 5.60 -14.32 -6.08
C LYS A 26 4.92 -15.35 -5.16
N SER A 27 4.87 -16.62 -5.53
CA SER A 27 4.23 -17.68 -4.74
C SER A 27 4.78 -17.79 -3.31
N GLU A 28 6.07 -17.46 -3.14
CA GLU A 28 6.78 -17.58 -1.87
C GLU A 28 6.70 -16.34 -0.97
N VAL A 29 6.14 -15.22 -1.45
CA VAL A 29 6.01 -13.99 -0.66
C VAL A 29 5.09 -14.23 0.54
N THR A 30 5.55 -13.85 1.73
CA THR A 30 4.77 -13.96 2.96
C THR A 30 4.03 -12.67 3.31
N VAL A 31 2.99 -12.77 4.12
CA VAL A 31 2.29 -11.62 4.71
C VAL A 31 3.28 -10.73 5.48
N GLY A 32 4.19 -11.33 6.24
CA GLY A 32 5.23 -10.60 6.98
C GLY A 32 6.15 -9.79 6.07
N GLN A 33 6.53 -10.32 4.90
CA GLN A 33 7.36 -9.59 3.93
C GLN A 33 6.63 -8.38 3.32
N VAL A 34 5.33 -8.49 3.10
CA VAL A 34 4.49 -7.34 2.69
C VAL A 34 4.47 -6.28 3.80
N LEU A 35 4.23 -6.69 5.05
CA LEU A 35 4.18 -5.76 6.20
C LEU A 35 5.55 -5.12 6.51
N ALA A 36 6.64 -5.77 6.15
CA ALA A 36 8.01 -5.33 6.41
C ALA A 36 8.67 -4.61 5.21
N HIS A 37 7.93 -4.26 4.16
CA HIS A 37 8.47 -3.58 2.98
C HIS A 37 9.58 -4.36 2.24
N THR A 38 9.56 -5.69 2.30
CA THR A 38 10.59 -6.57 1.68
C THR A 38 10.05 -7.41 0.52
N ALA A 39 8.77 -7.26 0.18
CA ALA A 39 8.10 -8.02 -0.89
C ALA A 39 8.53 -7.64 -2.33
N GLY A 40 9.34 -6.59 -2.52
CA GLY A 40 9.79 -6.20 -3.87
C GLY A 40 8.72 -5.55 -4.74
N LEU A 41 7.78 -4.83 -4.13
CA LEU A 41 6.63 -4.22 -4.81
C LEU A 41 6.46 -2.75 -4.41
N SER A 42 7.56 -2.04 -4.17
CA SER A 42 7.54 -0.66 -3.64
C SER A 42 6.98 0.36 -4.63
N ALA A 43 6.93 0.01 -5.92
CA ALA A 43 6.33 0.79 -7.00
C ALA A 43 5.67 -0.14 -8.04
N TRP A 44 4.84 0.45 -8.90
CA TRP A 44 4.40 -0.18 -10.14
C TRP A 44 5.53 -0.12 -11.18
N GLN A 45 5.68 -1.17 -11.99
CA GLN A 45 6.61 -1.18 -13.12
C GLN A 45 6.01 -0.54 -14.38
N ASP A 46 4.68 -0.45 -14.44
CA ASP A 46 3.97 0.29 -15.47
C ASP A 46 4.02 1.80 -15.17
N ASP A 47 3.96 2.62 -16.22
CA ASP A 47 3.66 4.04 -16.05
C ASP A 47 2.24 4.20 -15.50
N MET A 48 2.12 4.87 -14.35
CA MET A 48 0.85 5.08 -13.66
C MET A 48 0.50 6.56 -13.64
N ALA A 49 -0.66 6.91 -14.19
CA ALA A 49 -1.27 8.21 -13.96
C ALA A 49 -2.04 8.22 -12.62
N LEU A 50 -2.45 9.41 -12.17
CA LEU A 50 -3.21 9.53 -10.93
C LEU A 50 -4.55 8.78 -11.02
N GLU A 51 -5.18 8.81 -12.19
CA GLU A 51 -6.44 8.12 -12.47
C GLU A 51 -6.29 6.60 -12.32
N ASP A 52 -5.16 6.03 -12.76
CA ASP A 52 -4.87 4.60 -12.60
C ASP A 52 -4.72 4.22 -11.12
N ILE A 53 -4.12 5.10 -10.31
CA ILE A 53 -3.93 4.88 -8.87
C ILE A 53 -5.26 5.02 -8.12
N CYS A 54 -6.12 5.94 -8.55
CA CYS A 54 -7.47 6.12 -8.01
C CYS A 54 -8.40 4.94 -8.32
N ASP A 55 -8.19 4.21 -9.42
CA ASP A 55 -8.78 2.89 -9.60
C ASP A 55 -8.04 1.86 -8.73
N THR A 56 -8.43 1.82 -7.45
CA THR A 56 -7.75 1.00 -6.46
C THR A 56 -7.73 -0.49 -6.79
N ARG A 57 -8.73 -0.97 -7.55
CA ARG A 57 -8.78 -2.37 -7.96
C ARG A 57 -7.74 -2.63 -9.04
N GLU A 58 -7.73 -1.83 -10.11
CA GLU A 58 -6.76 -2.02 -11.19
C GLU A 58 -5.32 -1.81 -10.72
N ALA A 59 -5.07 -0.79 -9.90
CA ALA A 59 -3.76 -0.56 -9.30
C ALA A 59 -3.29 -1.76 -8.46
N THR A 60 -4.17 -2.34 -7.64
CA THR A 60 -3.88 -3.55 -6.85
C THR A 60 -3.60 -4.75 -7.74
N ASP A 61 -4.41 -4.94 -8.78
CA ASP A 61 -4.29 -6.05 -9.72
C ASP A 61 -2.98 -5.98 -10.53
N LYS A 62 -2.52 -4.77 -10.92
CA LYS A 62 -1.19 -4.57 -11.53
C LYS A 62 -0.06 -5.03 -10.59
N LEU A 63 -0.12 -4.72 -9.30
CA LEU A 63 0.87 -5.22 -8.31
C LEU A 63 0.83 -6.75 -8.18
N ALA A 64 -0.36 -7.34 -8.21
CA ALA A 64 -0.55 -8.79 -8.17
C ALA A 64 0.07 -9.49 -9.37
N ARG A 65 0.02 -8.84 -10.54
CA ARG A 65 0.55 -9.39 -11.79
C ARG A 65 2.04 -9.16 -11.95
N GLN A 66 2.62 -8.04 -11.52
CA GLN A 66 4.04 -7.73 -11.80
C GLN A 66 5.05 -8.66 -11.08
N LYS A 67 6.30 -8.69 -11.55
CA LYS A 67 7.40 -9.39 -10.86
C LYS A 67 7.90 -8.56 -9.66
N THR A 68 8.50 -9.21 -8.67
CA THR A 68 9.25 -8.48 -7.64
C THR A 68 10.45 -7.74 -8.26
N MET A 69 10.71 -6.53 -7.77
CA MET A 69 11.84 -5.69 -8.21
C MET A 69 13.19 -6.24 -7.74
N TRP A 70 13.20 -7.10 -6.73
CA TRP A 70 14.40 -7.76 -6.20
C TRP A 70 14.09 -9.20 -5.77
N THR A 71 15.14 -10.00 -5.62
CA THR A 71 15.05 -11.35 -5.05
C THR A 71 14.59 -11.27 -3.60
N LEU A 72 13.60 -12.09 -3.22
CA LEU A 72 13.07 -12.10 -1.86
C LEU A 72 14.17 -12.29 -0.82
N GLY A 73 14.11 -11.50 0.26
CA GLY A 73 15.08 -11.52 1.36
C GLY A 73 16.39 -10.77 1.10
N THR A 74 16.59 -10.17 -0.08
CA THR A 74 17.86 -9.48 -0.40
C THR A 74 17.83 -7.97 -0.18
N LYS A 75 16.66 -7.33 -0.22
CA LYS A 75 16.50 -5.87 -0.06
C LYS A 75 15.21 -5.50 0.65
N MET A 76 15.17 -4.27 1.16
CA MET A 76 13.99 -3.57 1.63
C MET A 76 13.86 -2.28 0.80
N GLY A 77 12.64 -1.95 0.38
CA GLY A 77 12.33 -0.70 -0.30
C GLY A 77 10.97 -0.24 0.17
N TYR A 78 10.86 1.01 0.62
CA TYR A 78 9.65 1.49 1.29
C TYR A 78 8.48 1.53 0.30
N HIS A 79 7.41 0.79 0.58
CA HIS A 79 6.18 0.74 -0.21
C HIS A 79 5.29 1.96 0.06
N GLY A 80 5.84 3.17 -0.08
CA GLY A 80 5.17 4.41 0.35
C GLY A 80 3.80 4.63 -0.29
N LEU A 81 3.63 4.21 -1.55
CA LEU A 81 2.35 4.27 -2.26
C LEU A 81 1.62 2.91 -2.26
N THR A 82 2.36 1.81 -2.45
CA THR A 82 1.76 0.50 -2.73
C THR A 82 1.32 -0.26 -1.48
N GLN A 83 1.79 0.11 -0.28
CA GLN A 83 1.48 -0.62 0.96
C GLN A 83 -0.02 -0.70 1.23
N GLY A 84 -0.74 0.41 1.03
CA GLY A 84 -2.18 0.49 1.29
C GLY A 84 -2.97 -0.48 0.41
N PHE A 85 -2.57 -0.64 -0.85
CA PHE A 85 -3.19 -1.56 -1.81
C PHE A 85 -2.97 -3.02 -1.41
N LEU A 86 -1.72 -3.39 -1.11
CA LEU A 86 -1.35 -4.75 -0.73
C LEU A 86 -2.02 -5.20 0.57
N VAL A 87 -2.02 -4.34 1.59
CA VAL A 87 -2.69 -4.63 2.87
C VAL A 87 -4.21 -4.59 2.71
N GLY A 88 -4.72 -3.63 1.95
CA GLY A 88 -6.15 -3.46 1.70
C GLY A 88 -6.77 -4.68 1.05
N GLU A 89 -6.12 -5.27 0.04
CA GLU A 89 -6.63 -6.48 -0.62
C GLU A 89 -6.58 -7.71 0.32
N LEU A 90 -5.54 -7.85 1.14
CA LEU A 90 -5.50 -8.91 2.16
C LEU A 90 -6.65 -8.78 3.17
N VAL A 91 -6.96 -7.55 3.61
CA VAL A 91 -8.11 -7.28 4.47
C VAL A 91 -9.40 -7.66 3.75
N ARG A 92 -9.61 -7.16 2.53
CA ARG A 92 -10.80 -7.43 1.72
C ARG A 92 -11.04 -8.91 1.47
N ARG A 93 -9.99 -9.68 1.12
CA ARG A 93 -10.07 -11.14 0.92
C ARG A 93 -10.47 -11.89 2.18
N LYS A 94 -10.18 -11.35 3.37
CA LYS A 94 -10.42 -12.01 4.66
C LYS A 94 -11.69 -11.59 5.36
N THR A 95 -12.21 -10.41 5.06
CA THR A 95 -13.38 -9.84 5.76
C THR A 95 -14.54 -9.55 4.82
N GLY A 96 -14.28 -9.44 3.51
CA GLY A 96 -15.24 -8.93 2.53
C GLY A 96 -15.39 -7.41 2.53
N MET A 97 -14.77 -6.70 3.48
CA MET A 97 -14.83 -5.24 3.61
C MET A 97 -13.72 -4.56 2.84
N SER A 98 -13.95 -3.36 2.31
CA SER A 98 -12.84 -2.50 1.92
C SER A 98 -12.00 -2.09 3.15
N ILE A 99 -10.81 -1.53 2.91
CA ILE A 99 -9.91 -1.14 4.01
C ILE A 99 -10.46 0.06 4.80
N ASP A 100 -11.13 1.01 4.14
CA ASP A 100 -11.80 2.13 4.80
C ASP A 100 -12.99 1.67 5.64
N GLU A 101 -13.79 0.71 5.14
CA GLU A 101 -14.84 0.05 5.90
C GLU A 101 -14.25 -0.64 7.12
N PHE A 102 -13.22 -1.47 6.94
CA PHE A 102 -12.59 -2.17 8.07
C PHE A 102 -12.09 -1.20 9.14
N ILE A 103 -11.42 -0.11 8.76
CA ILE A 103 -10.96 0.92 9.71
C ILE A 103 -12.16 1.55 10.45
N ARG A 104 -13.20 1.94 9.72
CA ARG A 104 -14.39 2.55 10.31
C ARG A 104 -15.09 1.62 11.30
N GLU A 105 -15.33 0.37 10.90
CA GLU A 105 -16.14 -0.58 11.64
C GLU A 105 -15.38 -1.22 12.81
N GLU A 106 -14.10 -1.54 12.63
CA GLU A 106 -13.31 -2.35 13.56
C GLU A 106 -12.36 -1.51 14.44
N ILE A 107 -12.06 -0.28 14.04
CA ILE A 107 -11.14 0.61 14.77
C ILE A 107 -11.88 1.84 15.28
N CYS A 108 -12.44 2.66 14.39
CA CYS A 108 -13.01 3.94 14.78
C CYS A 108 -14.29 3.79 15.61
N ARG A 109 -15.24 2.96 15.18
CA ARG A 109 -16.49 2.77 15.93
C ARG A 109 -16.28 2.22 17.35
N PRO A 110 -15.45 1.18 17.58
CA PRO A 110 -15.21 0.67 18.94
C PRO A 110 -14.52 1.68 19.87
N LEU A 111 -13.73 2.62 19.32
CA LEU A 111 -13.09 3.69 20.08
C LEU A 111 -14.08 4.83 20.44
N GLY A 112 -15.26 4.87 19.81
CA GLY A 112 -16.37 5.74 20.20
C GLY A 112 -16.32 7.16 19.63
N VAL A 113 -17.28 7.98 20.07
CA VAL A 113 -17.62 9.32 19.52
C VAL A 113 -16.48 10.34 19.45
N GLY A 114 -15.39 10.14 20.18
CA GLY A 114 -14.20 11.01 20.09
C GLY A 114 -13.23 10.66 18.96
N THR A 115 -13.49 9.58 18.21
CA THR A 115 -12.59 9.10 17.18
C THR A 115 -12.93 9.72 15.82
N ASP A 116 -12.11 10.66 15.42
CA ASP A 116 -12.30 11.47 14.22
C ASP A 116 -11.21 11.18 13.19
N PHE A 117 -11.32 10.01 12.54
CA PHE A 117 -10.40 9.54 11.50
C PHE A 117 -11.19 8.99 10.31
N GLN A 118 -10.76 9.34 9.09
CA GLN A 118 -11.37 8.87 7.85
C GLN A 118 -10.28 8.50 6.85
N LEU A 119 -10.38 7.29 6.30
CA LEU A 119 -9.63 6.92 5.10
C LEU A 119 -10.57 7.12 3.90
N GLY A 120 -10.34 8.18 3.14
CA GLY A 120 -11.32 8.72 2.19
C GLY A 120 -12.25 9.71 2.88
N CYS A 121 -12.18 10.98 2.47
CA CYS A 121 -13.02 12.03 3.04
C CYS A 121 -14.46 11.87 2.54
N ARG A 122 -15.43 11.82 3.46
CA ARG A 122 -16.84 11.88 3.11
C ARG A 122 -17.19 13.27 2.59
N GLU A 123 -18.06 13.33 1.60
CA GLU A 123 -18.48 14.60 0.98
C GLU A 123 -19.02 15.62 1.99
N GLU A 124 -19.81 15.14 2.97
CA GLU A 124 -20.36 15.95 4.06
C GLU A 124 -19.29 16.58 4.97
N ASP A 125 -18.11 15.97 5.06
CA ASP A 125 -16.99 16.42 5.87
C ASP A 125 -15.95 17.23 5.07
N SER A 126 -16.12 17.37 3.75
CA SER A 126 -15.17 18.09 2.87
C SER A 126 -14.87 19.50 3.37
N HIS A 127 -15.84 20.18 3.96
CA HIS A 127 -15.71 21.51 4.55
C HIS A 127 -14.72 21.60 5.73
N ARG A 128 -14.31 20.47 6.31
CA ARG A 128 -13.36 20.37 7.43
C ARG A 128 -11.92 20.14 6.97
N VAL A 129 -11.71 19.87 5.68
CA VAL A 129 -10.38 19.58 5.12
C VAL A 129 -9.59 20.88 4.99
N ALA A 130 -8.53 21.01 5.78
CA ALA A 130 -7.61 22.13 5.68
C ALA A 130 -6.63 21.94 4.50
N PRO A 131 -6.21 23.03 3.81
CA PRO A 131 -5.16 22.95 2.81
C PRO A 131 -3.84 22.46 3.40
N VAL A 132 -3.17 21.54 2.70
CA VAL A 132 -1.80 21.13 3.04
C VAL A 132 -0.84 22.19 2.50
N VAL A 133 -0.11 22.86 3.41
CA VAL A 133 0.89 23.88 3.04
C VAL A 133 2.29 23.26 3.12
N PRO A 134 3.02 23.15 2.00
CA PRO A 134 4.40 22.64 2.04
C PRO A 134 5.33 23.63 2.75
N PRO A 135 6.43 23.15 3.36
CA PRO A 135 7.45 24.03 3.90
C PRO A 135 8.06 24.91 2.79
N PRO A 136 8.52 26.13 3.10
CA PRO A 136 9.20 26.95 2.12
C PRO A 136 10.53 26.31 1.69
N GLY A 137 10.90 26.51 0.42
CA GLY A 137 12.14 25.99 -0.15
C GLY A 137 11.90 25.03 -1.32
N PRO A 138 12.97 24.40 -1.83
CA PRO A 138 12.86 23.46 -2.92
C PRO A 138 12.09 22.21 -2.49
N SER A 139 11.33 21.63 -3.41
CA SER A 139 10.67 20.35 -3.18
C SER A 139 11.70 19.25 -2.89
N ILE A 140 11.27 18.17 -2.22
CA ILE A 140 12.11 16.99 -2.02
C ILE A 140 12.63 16.48 -3.37
N GLN A 141 11.80 16.53 -4.42
CA GLN A 141 12.20 16.08 -5.75
C GLN A 141 13.28 16.97 -6.38
N GLU A 142 13.19 18.29 -6.22
CA GLU A 142 14.25 19.23 -6.63
C GLU A 142 15.55 18.97 -5.88
N VAL A 143 15.50 18.74 -4.57
CA VAL A 143 16.68 18.43 -3.77
C VAL A 143 17.31 17.11 -4.21
N LEU A 144 16.50 16.07 -4.42
CA LEU A 144 16.98 14.75 -4.88
C LEU A 144 17.58 14.82 -6.29
N SER A 145 17.03 15.65 -7.17
CA SER A 145 17.52 15.80 -8.54
C SER A 145 18.97 16.29 -8.66
N GLN A 146 19.50 16.87 -7.58
CA GLN A 146 20.86 17.39 -7.49
C GLN A 146 21.87 16.35 -6.99
N GLN A 147 21.42 15.17 -6.56
CA GLN A 147 22.31 14.11 -6.07
C GLN A 147 23.05 13.43 -7.21
N VAL A 148 24.33 13.09 -6.97
CA VAL A 148 25.14 12.33 -7.94
C VAL A 148 24.52 10.94 -8.14
N GLY A 149 24.23 10.59 -9.38
CA GLY A 149 23.58 9.31 -9.72
C GLY A 149 22.05 9.35 -9.71
N TYR A 150 21.44 10.53 -9.57
CA TYR A 150 20.00 10.67 -9.73
C TYR A 150 19.57 10.33 -11.17
N GLU A 151 18.76 9.29 -11.30
CA GLU A 151 18.05 8.96 -12.53
C GLU A 151 16.56 9.22 -12.32
N ARG A 152 16.03 10.20 -13.06
CA ARG A 152 14.63 10.65 -12.94
C ARG A 152 13.62 9.51 -13.08
N ASP A 153 13.94 8.56 -13.95
CA ASP A 153 13.06 7.47 -14.35
C ASP A 153 13.40 6.15 -13.64
N SER A 154 14.38 6.16 -12.72
CA SER A 154 14.71 4.98 -11.92
C SER A 154 13.71 4.79 -10.78
N ILE A 155 13.08 3.61 -10.76
CA ILE A 155 12.25 3.12 -9.66
C ILE A 155 13.08 2.46 -8.54
N LEU A 156 14.40 2.38 -8.71
CA LEU A 156 15.36 1.91 -7.71
C LEU A 156 16.16 3.13 -7.23
N ALA A 157 15.88 3.56 -6.00
CA ALA A 157 16.69 4.56 -5.31
C ALA A 157 18.08 4.01 -4.96
#